data_AF-A0A923YE96-F1
#
_entry.id   AF-A0A923YE96-F1
#
_cell.length_a   1.000
_cell.length_b   1.000
_cell.length_c   1.000
_cell.angle_alpha   90.00
_cell.angle_beta   90.00
_cell.angle_gamma   90.00
#
_symmetry.space_group_name_H-M   'P 1'
#
loop_
_entity.id
_entity.type
_entity.pdbx_description
1 polymer ?
#
loop_
_entity_poly.entity_id
_entity_poly.type
_entity_poly.pdbx_seq_one_letter_code
_entity_poly.pdbx_strand_id
1 'polypeptide(L)'
;MHNSALIHHKFQHSAETVFGAWSLFYRDIGLIGLMLQALYAGATFVYLTPLSFMKRPSNWLIAISRYHINTSGGPNFSFDYCTHWIDDKEIEGIDLSSWTLCFNGAEPVRIDFMNKFVERFAPYKLKKEAFYPCYDMAETTLFGGGVDASDDLRELSVDAQQSWKWEALAPRSPMLTAQNPPPHTL
;
A
#
# COMPACT_ATOMS: atom_id res chain seq x y z
N MET A 1 -3.47 -17.27 10.26
CA MET A 1 -2.70 -17.88 9.15
C MET A 1 -3.29 -17.60 7.77
N HIS A 2 -4.62 -17.67 7.56
CA HIS A 2 -5.22 -17.38 6.24
C HIS A 2 -4.93 -15.96 5.72
N ASN A 3 -5.01 -14.93 6.57
CA ASN A 3 -4.72 -13.54 6.19
C ASN A 3 -3.24 -13.33 5.80
N SER A 4 -2.31 -13.99 6.49
CA SER A 4 -0.88 -13.95 6.15
C SER A 4 -0.59 -14.59 4.79
N ALA A 5 -1.29 -15.68 4.42
CA ALA A 5 -1.15 -16.26 3.09
C ALA A 5 -1.68 -15.34 1.98
N LEU A 6 -2.79 -14.65 2.22
CA LEU A 6 -3.37 -13.67 1.30
C LEU A 6 -2.41 -12.49 1.06
N ILE A 7 -1.88 -11.89 2.13
CA ILE A 7 -0.94 -10.77 2.03
C ILE A 7 0.37 -11.20 1.35
N HIS A 8 0.88 -12.40 1.66
CA HIS A 8 2.08 -12.94 1.02
C HIS A 8 1.90 -13.10 -0.50
N HIS A 9 0.75 -13.63 -0.92
CA HIS A 9 0.42 -13.80 -2.34
C HIS A 9 0.13 -12.48 -3.05
N LYS A 10 -0.65 -11.58 -2.42
CA LYS A 10 -1.03 -10.28 -3.01
C LYS A 10 0.14 -9.31 -3.15
N PHE A 11 1.09 -9.36 -2.23
CA PHE A 11 2.26 -8.46 -2.21
C PHE A 11 3.53 -9.10 -2.77
N GLN A 12 3.45 -10.36 -3.24
CA GLN A 12 4.58 -11.13 -3.78
C GLN A 12 5.82 -11.12 -2.87
N HIS A 13 5.61 -11.13 -1.56
CA HIS A 13 6.71 -11.12 -0.60
C HIS A 13 7.49 -12.43 -0.68
N SER A 14 8.80 -12.35 -0.47
CA SER A 14 9.72 -13.49 -0.42
C SER A 14 10.64 -13.36 0.79
N ALA A 15 11.50 -14.34 1.04
CA ALA A 15 12.53 -14.25 2.08
C ALA A 15 13.54 -13.11 1.82
N GLU A 16 13.62 -12.60 0.59
CA GLU A 16 14.48 -11.47 0.23
C GLU A 16 13.81 -10.11 0.49
N THR A 17 12.50 -10.09 0.77
CA THR A 17 11.79 -8.85 1.08
C THR A 17 12.32 -8.25 2.38
N VAL A 18 12.63 -6.96 2.34
CA VAL A 18 12.95 -6.18 3.54
C VAL A 18 11.73 -5.34 3.92
N PHE A 19 11.21 -5.60 5.11
CA PHE A 19 10.07 -4.90 5.67
C PHE A 19 10.53 -3.78 6.59
N GLY A 20 9.87 -2.62 6.52
CA GLY A 20 10.16 -1.47 7.35
C GLY A 20 8.92 -0.95 8.06
N ALA A 21 9.04 -0.67 9.35
CA ALA A 21 7.99 0.00 10.12
C ALA A 21 8.58 1.05 11.05
N TRP A 22 7.88 2.18 11.21
CA TRP A 22 8.15 3.14 12.28
C TRP A 22 7.06 3.15 13.37
N SER A 23 5.95 2.43 13.16
CA SER A 23 4.86 2.30 14.12
C SER A 23 4.31 0.87 14.14
N LEU A 24 4.90 0.02 14.98
CA LEU A 24 4.41 -1.36 15.17
C LEU A 24 3.27 -1.49 16.18
N PHE A 25 3.32 -0.71 17.27
CA PHE A 25 2.63 -1.12 18.50
C PHE A 25 1.28 -0.44 18.73
N TYR A 26 0.89 0.50 17.88
CA TYR A 26 -0.35 1.26 18.08
C TYR A 26 -1.48 0.90 17.10
N ARG A 27 -1.20 0.12 16.06
CA ARG A 27 -2.18 -0.26 15.02
C ARG A 27 -1.84 -1.65 14.49
N ASP A 28 -2.86 -2.45 14.26
CA ASP A 28 -2.82 -3.85 13.83
C ASP A 28 -1.91 -4.07 12.59
N ILE A 29 -1.79 -3.04 11.74
CA ILE A 29 -1.00 -3.01 10.49
C ILE A 29 0.50 -3.19 10.71
N GLY A 30 1.06 -2.54 11.74
CA GLY A 30 2.50 -2.61 11.98
C GLY A 30 2.93 -3.97 12.56
N LEU A 31 2.12 -4.53 13.45
CA LEU A 31 2.39 -5.81 14.09
C LEU A 31 2.09 -6.99 13.17
N ILE A 32 0.89 -7.05 12.57
CA ILE A 32 0.43 -8.19 11.79
C ILE A 32 0.85 -8.09 10.32
N GLY A 33 0.75 -6.89 9.73
CA GLY A 33 0.98 -6.66 8.30
C GLY A 33 2.45 -6.67 7.90
N LEU A 34 3.35 -6.34 8.84
CA LEU A 34 4.78 -6.26 8.55
C LEU A 34 5.62 -7.21 9.40
N MET A 35 5.53 -7.16 10.72
CA MET A 35 6.42 -7.98 11.57
C MET A 35 6.10 -9.47 11.48
N LEU A 36 4.83 -9.85 11.63
CA LEU A 36 4.43 -11.25 11.49
C LEU A 36 4.59 -11.75 10.05
N GLN A 37 4.45 -10.88 9.06
CA GLN A 37 4.75 -11.23 7.65
C GLN A 37 6.23 -11.50 7.43
N ALA A 38 7.11 -10.63 7.94
CA ALA A 38 8.55 -10.84 7.85
C ALA A 38 8.95 -12.16 8.51
N LEU A 39 8.44 -12.44 9.71
CA LEU A 39 8.68 -13.70 10.41
C LEU A 39 8.15 -14.91 9.63
N TYR A 40 6.94 -14.81 9.08
CA TYR A 40 6.33 -15.88 8.29
C TYR A 40 7.11 -16.17 7.00
N ALA A 41 7.58 -15.13 6.32
CA ALA A 41 8.34 -15.24 5.07
C ALA A 41 9.84 -15.56 5.28
N GLY A 42 10.33 -15.57 6.53
CA GLY A 42 11.76 -15.70 6.82
C GLY A 42 12.58 -14.48 6.35
N ALA A 43 11.94 -13.32 6.28
CA ALA A 43 12.44 -12.07 5.73
C ALA A 43 13.06 -11.15 6.79
N THR A 44 13.73 -10.09 6.32
CA THR A 44 14.33 -9.08 7.19
C THR A 44 13.30 -8.04 7.63
N PHE A 45 13.33 -7.66 8.91
CA PHE A 45 12.48 -6.63 9.47
C PHE A 45 13.30 -5.50 10.10
N VAL A 46 13.09 -4.27 9.62
CA VAL A 46 13.74 -3.05 10.12
C VAL A 46 12.73 -2.21 10.89
N TYR A 47 13.01 -1.95 12.15
CA TYR A 47 12.15 -1.16 13.02
C TYR A 47 12.76 0.19 13.39
N LEU A 48 11.99 1.26 13.23
CA LEU A 48 12.26 2.58 13.80
C LEU A 48 11.24 2.86 14.90
N THR A 49 11.67 3.43 16.02
CA THR A 49 10.70 3.82 17.06
C THR A 49 9.79 4.96 16.55
N PRO A 50 8.50 5.00 16.94
CA PRO A 50 7.60 6.09 16.58
C PRO A 50 8.19 7.44 16.98
N LEU A 51 8.84 7.51 18.13
CA LEU A 51 9.50 8.72 18.61
C LEU A 51 10.65 9.16 17.68
N SER A 52 11.39 8.22 17.08
CA SER A 52 12.45 8.54 16.11
C SER A 52 11.88 9.16 14.84
N PHE A 53 10.72 8.67 14.37
CA PHE A 53 10.02 9.25 13.23
C PHE A 53 9.41 10.61 13.55
N MET A 54 8.69 10.72 14.68
CA MET A 54 8.03 11.95 15.11
C MET A 54 9.00 13.09 15.41
N LYS A 55 10.23 12.79 15.86
CA LYS A 55 11.28 13.81 16.05
C LYS A 55 11.96 14.21 14.75
N ARG A 56 12.10 13.27 13.81
CA ARG A 56 12.85 13.46 12.57
C ARG A 56 12.28 12.55 11.48
N PRO A 57 11.34 13.05 10.66
CA PRO A 57 10.68 12.23 9.64
C PRO A 57 11.66 11.70 8.57
N SER A 58 12.75 12.42 8.32
CA SER A 58 13.83 12.00 7.42
C SER A 58 14.45 10.65 7.80
N ASN A 59 14.46 10.27 9.08
CA ASN A 59 14.95 8.97 9.53
C ASN A 59 14.25 7.80 8.81
N TRP A 60 12.97 7.94 8.46
CA TRP A 60 12.24 6.88 7.77
C TRP A 60 12.77 6.67 6.35
N LEU A 61 12.93 7.76 5.58
CA LEU A 61 13.44 7.72 4.20
C LEU A 61 14.91 7.28 4.17
N ILE A 62 15.72 7.73 5.13
CA ILE A 62 17.10 7.29 5.29
C ILE A 62 17.16 5.79 5.58
N ALA A 63 16.29 5.27 6.44
CA ALA A 63 16.25 3.83 6.73
C ALA A 63 15.82 3.02 5.51
N ILE A 64 14.84 3.51 4.74
CA ILE A 64 14.43 2.87 3.48
C ILE A 64 15.62 2.76 2.54
N SER A 65 16.35 3.85 2.33
CA SER A 65 17.51 3.85 1.45
C SER A 65 18.65 2.98 1.98
N ARG A 66 19.00 3.11 3.27
CA ARG A 66 20.14 2.41 3.90
C ARG A 66 19.95 0.89 3.94
N TYR A 67 18.73 0.43 4.21
CA TYR A 67 18.43 -0.99 4.39
C TYR A 67 17.73 -1.62 3.19
N HIS A 68 17.58 -0.86 2.09
CA HIS A 68 16.89 -1.30 0.89
C HIS A 68 15.48 -1.84 1.17
N ILE A 69 14.71 -1.12 1.98
CA ILE A 69 13.38 -1.54 2.41
C ILE A 69 12.43 -1.58 1.21
N ASN A 70 11.82 -2.75 0.97
CA ASN A 70 10.86 -2.97 -0.10
C ASN A 70 9.45 -2.56 0.30
N THR A 71 9.05 -2.98 1.50
CA THR A 71 7.67 -2.86 1.98
C THR A 71 7.63 -2.03 3.25
N SER A 72 7.03 -0.85 3.16
CA SER A 72 6.86 0.08 4.29
C SER A 72 5.72 1.04 4.01
N GLY A 73 5.10 1.60 5.03
CA GLY A 73 3.93 2.46 4.84
C GLY A 73 3.38 3.00 6.14
N GLY A 74 2.28 3.73 6.04
CA GLY A 74 1.65 4.41 7.17
C GLY A 74 0.34 5.11 6.80
N PRO A 75 -0.30 5.80 7.74
CA PRO A 75 -1.48 6.63 7.46
C PRO A 75 -1.13 7.90 6.67
N ASN A 76 -2.13 8.61 6.12
CA ASN A 76 -1.90 9.83 5.31
C ASN A 76 -1.03 10.85 6.05
N PHE A 77 -1.21 11.01 7.37
CA PHE A 77 -0.43 11.98 8.14
C PHE A 77 1.07 11.76 8.00
N SER A 78 1.52 10.50 7.84
CA SER A 78 2.94 10.20 7.76
C SER A 78 3.58 10.75 6.48
N PHE A 79 2.87 10.63 5.36
CA PHE A 79 3.28 11.18 4.07
C PHE A 79 3.22 12.70 4.08
N ASP A 80 2.15 13.27 4.63
CA ASP A 80 2.01 14.72 4.75
C ASP A 80 3.12 15.32 5.63
N TYR A 81 3.44 14.66 6.75
CA TYR A 81 4.48 15.06 7.68
C TYR A 81 5.86 15.04 7.02
N CYS A 82 6.21 13.97 6.31
CA CYS A 82 7.44 13.90 5.54
C CYS A 82 7.53 14.99 4.47
N THR A 83 6.44 15.23 3.73
CA THR A 83 6.40 16.21 2.64
C THR A 83 6.68 17.63 3.14
N HIS A 84 6.13 17.99 4.30
CA HIS A 84 6.23 19.35 4.84
C HIS A 84 7.48 19.61 5.68
N TRP A 85 7.99 18.60 6.39
CA TRP A 85 8.99 18.82 7.45
C TRP A 85 10.39 18.29 7.16
N ILE A 86 10.59 17.57 6.05
CA ILE A 86 11.93 17.10 5.65
C ILE A 86 12.65 18.20 4.87
N ASP A 87 13.79 18.64 5.41
CA ASP A 87 14.75 19.50 4.71
C ASP A 87 15.57 18.64 3.73
N ASP A 88 15.80 19.16 2.52
CA ASP A 88 16.60 18.48 1.48
C ASP A 88 18.00 18.08 1.96
N LYS A 89 18.61 18.86 2.86
CA LYS A 89 19.93 18.54 3.42
C LYS A 89 19.92 17.27 4.26
N GLU A 90 18.79 16.88 4.82
CA GLU A 90 18.68 15.67 5.64
C GLU A 90 18.60 14.40 4.79
N ILE A 91 18.22 14.53 3.53
CA ILE A 91 17.99 13.42 2.60
C ILE A 91 18.93 13.49 1.39
N GLU A 92 20.02 14.25 1.50
CA GLU A 92 21.00 14.33 0.43
C GLU A 92 21.59 12.93 0.14
N GLY A 93 21.54 12.54 -1.13
CA GLY A 93 22.11 11.26 -1.60
C GLY A 93 21.29 10.01 -1.29
N ILE A 94 20.07 10.12 -0.74
CA ILE A 94 19.22 8.94 -0.56
C ILE A 94 18.71 8.39 -1.90
N ASP A 95 18.44 7.09 -1.91
CA ASP A 95 17.85 6.35 -3.04
C ASP A 95 16.65 5.54 -2.53
N LEU A 96 15.45 5.87 -3.02
CA LEU A 96 14.18 5.25 -2.67
C LEU A 96 13.71 4.21 -3.71
N SER A 97 14.53 3.86 -4.70
CA SER A 97 14.16 2.90 -5.75
C SER A 97 13.85 1.48 -5.26
N SER A 98 14.34 1.13 -4.07
CA SER A 98 14.04 -0.14 -3.40
C SER A 98 12.63 -0.21 -2.84
N TRP A 99 11.99 0.95 -2.59
CA TRP A 99 10.66 1.02 -2.00
C TRP A 99 9.60 0.74 -3.05
N THR A 100 9.24 -0.54 -3.19
CA THR A 100 8.31 -1.03 -4.21
C THR A 100 6.88 -1.20 -3.70
N LEU A 101 6.69 -1.23 -2.38
CA LEU A 101 5.37 -1.33 -1.76
C LEU A 101 5.25 -0.31 -0.63
N CYS A 102 4.63 0.80 -0.97
CA CYS A 102 4.31 1.94 -0.13
C CYS A 102 2.83 1.95 0.22
N PHE A 103 2.45 1.19 1.25
CA PHE A 103 1.04 1.09 1.63
C PHE A 103 0.54 2.34 2.38
N ASN A 104 -0.69 2.77 2.11
CA ASN A 104 -1.37 3.83 2.85
C ASN A 104 -2.75 3.35 3.32
N GLY A 105 -2.97 3.39 4.63
CA GLY A 105 -4.21 2.91 5.23
C GLY A 105 -4.44 3.41 6.66
N ALA A 106 -5.43 2.82 7.32
CA ALA A 106 -5.90 3.15 8.68
C ALA A 106 -6.65 4.49 8.86
N GLU A 107 -6.96 5.16 7.76
CA GLU A 107 -7.86 6.32 7.67
C GLU A 107 -8.30 6.50 6.20
N PRO A 108 -9.35 7.29 5.89
CA PRO A 108 -9.74 7.55 4.50
C PRO A 108 -8.56 8.08 3.68
N VAL A 109 -8.13 7.31 2.67
CA VAL A 109 -6.96 7.65 1.85
C VAL A 109 -7.24 8.92 1.05
N ARG A 110 -6.33 9.90 1.13
CA ARG A 110 -6.44 11.17 0.40
C ARG A 110 -5.37 11.22 -0.69
N ILE A 111 -5.80 10.95 -1.92
CA ILE A 111 -4.94 10.83 -3.11
C ILE A 111 -4.10 12.08 -3.35
N ASP A 112 -4.63 13.27 -3.07
CA ASP A 112 -3.89 14.53 -3.23
C ASP A 112 -2.59 14.58 -2.41
N PHE A 113 -2.60 14.07 -1.17
CA PHE A 113 -1.40 14.03 -0.33
C PHE A 113 -0.38 13.05 -0.88
N MET A 114 -0.85 11.97 -1.47
CA MET A 114 -0.02 10.93 -2.08
C MET A 114 0.68 11.46 -3.32
N ASN A 115 -0.05 12.15 -4.20
CA ASN A 115 0.53 12.78 -5.38
C ASN A 115 1.61 13.81 -4.99
N LYS A 116 1.34 14.65 -3.98
CA LYS A 116 2.34 15.61 -3.47
C LYS A 116 3.58 14.93 -2.92
N PHE A 117 3.43 13.82 -2.19
CA PHE A 117 4.56 13.05 -1.69
C PHE A 117 5.39 12.44 -2.82
N VAL A 118 4.72 11.82 -3.81
CA VAL A 118 5.39 11.28 -5.01
C VAL A 118 6.16 12.38 -5.72
N GLU A 119 5.53 13.51 -6.01
CA GLU A 119 6.17 14.63 -6.69
C GLU A 119 7.39 15.14 -5.92
N ARG A 120 7.26 15.29 -4.59
CA ARG A 120 8.34 15.76 -3.72
C ARG A 120 9.55 14.83 -3.71
N PHE A 121 9.32 13.52 -3.72
CA PHE A 121 10.38 12.52 -3.55
C PHE A 121 10.76 11.76 -4.83
N ALA A 122 10.12 12.04 -5.96
CA ALA A 122 10.49 11.50 -7.27
C ALA A 122 11.98 11.73 -7.65
N PRO A 123 12.62 12.88 -7.34
CA PRO A 123 14.05 13.07 -7.58
C PRO A 123 14.94 12.06 -6.85
N TYR A 124 14.45 11.50 -5.74
CA TYR A 124 15.12 10.46 -4.95
C TYR A 124 14.73 9.04 -5.42
N LYS A 125 14.24 8.91 -6.66
CA LYS A 125 13.86 7.66 -7.34
C LYS A 125 12.66 6.91 -6.75
N LEU A 126 11.83 7.60 -5.95
CA LEU A 126 10.54 7.05 -5.56
C LEU A 126 9.63 6.93 -6.80
N LYS A 127 9.07 5.75 -7.00
CA LYS A 127 8.16 5.45 -8.11
C LYS A 127 6.72 5.63 -7.67
N LYS A 128 5.88 6.23 -8.53
CA LYS A 128 4.45 6.40 -8.24
C LYS A 128 3.76 5.05 -8.06
N GLU A 129 4.20 4.06 -8.84
CA GLU A 129 3.69 2.69 -8.86
C GLU A 129 3.96 1.95 -7.56
N ALA A 130 4.86 2.44 -6.70
CA ALA A 130 5.08 1.86 -5.39
C ALA A 130 3.87 2.05 -4.46
N PHE A 131 3.01 3.03 -4.73
CA PHE A 131 1.91 3.34 -3.83
C PHE A 131 0.77 2.34 -3.88
N TYR A 132 0.41 1.85 -2.69
CA TYR A 132 -0.62 0.85 -2.52
C TYR A 132 -1.68 1.32 -1.50
N PRO A 133 -2.78 1.97 -1.94
CA PRO A 133 -3.85 2.33 -1.03
C PRO A 133 -4.56 1.07 -0.52
N CYS A 134 -4.65 0.91 0.80
CA CYS A 134 -5.32 -0.22 1.44
C CYS A 134 -6.35 0.26 2.45
N TYR A 135 -7.49 -0.42 2.50
CA TYR A 135 -8.51 -0.19 3.51
C TYR A 135 -8.52 -1.36 4.50
N ASP A 136 -8.15 -1.07 5.73
CA ASP A 136 -8.08 -2.04 6.81
C ASP A 136 -9.20 -1.76 7.83
N MET A 137 -9.98 -2.79 8.15
CA MET A 137 -10.94 -2.79 9.26
C MET A 137 -10.42 -3.74 10.33
N ALA A 138 -10.43 -3.33 11.60
CA ALA A 138 -10.04 -4.19 12.71
C ALA A 138 -10.90 -5.47 12.78
N GLU A 139 -12.16 -5.41 12.32
CA GLU A 139 -13.06 -6.56 12.28
C GLU A 139 -12.68 -7.66 11.26
N THR A 140 -11.77 -7.39 10.31
CA THR A 140 -11.27 -8.39 9.33
C THR A 140 -9.85 -8.89 9.65
N THR A 141 -9.36 -8.69 10.88
CA THR A 141 -8.02 -9.06 11.36
C THR A 141 -6.88 -8.24 10.75
N LEU A 142 -6.97 -7.81 9.48
CA LEU A 142 -6.11 -6.77 8.93
C LEU A 142 -6.59 -6.26 7.56
N PHE A 143 -6.31 -7.03 6.50
CA PHE A 143 -6.68 -6.67 5.14
C PHE A 143 -8.18 -6.92 4.91
N GLY A 144 -8.97 -5.85 4.82
CA GLY A 144 -10.39 -5.92 4.45
C GLY A 144 -10.60 -6.00 2.93
N GLY A 145 -9.69 -5.38 2.15
CA GLY A 145 -9.69 -5.42 0.69
C GLY A 145 -8.64 -4.50 0.06
N GLY A 146 -8.23 -4.85 -1.16
CA GLY A 146 -7.23 -4.16 -1.98
C GLY A 146 -7.01 -4.92 -3.31
N VAL A 147 -6.67 -4.19 -4.36
CA VAL A 147 -6.41 -4.74 -5.71
C VAL A 147 -5.06 -5.47 -5.74
N ASP A 148 -4.76 -6.30 -6.73
CA ASP A 148 -3.41 -6.89 -6.78
C ASP A 148 -2.39 -5.78 -7.08
N ALA A 149 -1.15 -5.90 -6.58
CA ALA A 149 -0.12 -4.87 -6.81
C ALA A 149 0.19 -4.63 -8.31
N SER A 150 -0.23 -5.55 -9.17
CA SER A 150 -0.16 -5.48 -10.63
C SER A 150 -1.35 -4.79 -11.31
N ASP A 151 -2.43 -4.49 -10.58
CA ASP A 151 -3.68 -3.96 -11.15
C ASP A 151 -3.68 -2.42 -11.20
N ASP A 152 -4.27 -1.85 -12.25
CA ASP A 152 -4.47 -0.40 -12.36
C ASP A 152 -5.41 0.14 -11.27
N LEU A 153 -4.97 1.18 -10.56
CA LEU A 153 -5.75 1.85 -9.52
C LEU A 153 -6.95 2.59 -10.13
N ARG A 154 -8.15 2.35 -9.56
CA ARG A 154 -9.37 3.08 -9.90
C ARG A 154 -9.81 3.95 -8.73
N GLU A 155 -10.00 5.24 -8.99
CA GLU A 155 -10.51 6.20 -8.03
C GLU A 155 -12.04 6.18 -8.01
N LEU A 156 -12.61 6.07 -6.81
CA LEU A 156 -14.03 6.25 -6.55
C LEU A 156 -14.17 7.22 -5.38
N SER A 157 -14.66 8.43 -5.65
CA SER A 157 -15.00 9.41 -4.62
C SER A 157 -16.40 9.11 -4.09
N VAL A 158 -16.53 9.01 -2.76
CA VAL A 158 -17.83 8.81 -2.08
C VAL A 158 -18.05 9.97 -1.13
N ASP A 159 -19.11 10.73 -1.35
CA ASP A 159 -19.51 11.85 -0.49
C ASP A 159 -20.29 11.32 0.71
N ALA A 160 -19.79 11.60 1.92
CA ALA A 160 -20.39 11.17 3.18
C ALA A 160 -21.77 11.81 3.47
N GLN A 161 -22.18 12.85 2.73
CA GLN A 161 -23.45 13.55 2.94
C GLN A 161 -24.56 13.16 1.94
N GLN A 162 -24.29 12.25 1.00
CA GLN A 162 -25.29 11.89 0.01
C GLN A 162 -26.23 10.79 0.53
N SER A 163 -27.52 11.12 0.67
CA SER A 163 -28.56 10.18 1.06
C SER A 163 -28.71 9.07 0.02
N TRP A 164 -28.64 7.81 0.47
CA TRP A 164 -28.66 6.66 -0.41
C TRP A 164 -30.06 6.44 -0.99
N LYS A 165 -30.20 6.62 -2.31
CA LYS A 165 -31.25 5.98 -3.10
C LYS A 165 -30.64 4.78 -3.79
N TRP A 166 -31.16 3.59 -3.50
CA TRP A 166 -30.84 2.41 -4.29
C TRP A 166 -31.58 2.55 -5.63
N GLU A 167 -30.85 2.68 -6.73
CA GLU A 167 -31.38 2.33 -8.04
C GLU A 167 -30.67 1.04 -8.44
N ALA A 168 -31.47 -0.01 -8.70
CA ALA A 168 -30.95 -1.29 -9.13
C ALA A 168 -30.21 -1.07 -10.46
N LEU A 169 -28.88 -1.27 -10.45
CA LEU A 169 -28.09 -1.30 -11.67
C LEU A 169 -28.66 -2.39 -12.58
N ALA A 170 -29.16 -1.99 -13.75
CA ALA A 170 -29.71 -2.91 -14.73
C ALA A 170 -28.66 -3.99 -15.08
N PRO A 171 -29.05 -5.28 -15.17
CA PRO A 171 -28.11 -6.33 -15.53
C PRO A 171 -27.51 -6.07 -16.92
N ARG A 172 -26.18 -6.26 -17.05
CA ARG A 172 -25.45 -6.17 -18.32
C ARG A 172 -26.07 -7.12 -19.36
N SER A 173 -26.34 -6.62 -20.56
CA SER A 173 -26.73 -7.43 -21.71
C SER A 173 -25.65 -8.50 -22.00
N PRO A 174 -26.03 -9.76 -22.28
CA PRO A 174 -25.07 -10.79 -22.67
C PRO A 174 -24.49 -10.48 -24.05
N MET A 175 -23.15 -10.41 -24.14
CA MET A 175 -22.43 -10.36 -25.42
C MET A 175 -22.50 -11.73 -26.12
N LEU A 176 -23.09 -11.72 -27.32
CA LEU A 176 -22.81 -12.56 -28.50
C LEU A 176 -22.71 -14.10 -28.31
N THR A 177 -23.75 -14.76 -28.79
CA THR A 177 -23.82 -16.19 -29.15
C THR A 177 -22.66 -16.60 -30.07
N ALA A 178 -21.87 -17.58 -29.65
CA ALA A 178 -21.06 -18.39 -30.56
C ALA A 178 -22.00 -19.12 -31.54
N GLN A 179 -21.71 -18.98 -32.84
CA GLN A 179 -22.42 -19.67 -33.91
C GLN A 179 -22.13 -21.18 -33.84
N ASN A 180 -23.18 -22.00 -33.81
CA ASN A 180 -23.08 -23.46 -33.96
C ASN A 180 -22.57 -23.81 -35.38
N PRO A 181 -21.67 -24.79 -35.55
CA PRO A 181 -21.41 -25.38 -36.85
C PRO A 181 -22.59 -26.29 -37.29
N PRO A 182 -22.81 -26.49 -38.60
CA PRO A 182 -23.94 -27.27 -39.11
C PRO A 182 -23.75 -28.78 -38.88
N PRO A 183 -24.84 -29.58 -38.84
CA PRO A 183 -24.77 -31.00 -38.56
C PRO A 183 -24.23 -31.79 -39.76
N HIS A 184 -23.28 -32.69 -39.51
CA HIS A 184 -22.95 -33.77 -40.44
C HIS A 184 -23.99 -34.89 -40.28
N THR A 185 -24.75 -35.15 -41.34
CA THR A 185 -25.47 -36.43 -41.54
C THR A 185 -24.48 -37.56 -41.81
N LEU A 186 -24.79 -38.73 -41.25
CA LEU A 186 -24.17 -40.07 -41.39
C LEU A 186 -23.14 -40.27 -42.51
#